data_AF-A0A497AGF1-F1
#
_entry.id   AF-A0A497AGF1-F1
#
_cell.length_a   1.000
_cell.length_b   1.000
_cell.length_c   1.000
_cell.angle_alpha   90.00
_cell.angle_beta   90.00
_cell.angle_gamma   90.00
#
_symmetry.space_group_name_H-M   'P 1'
#
loop_
_entity.id
_entity.type
_entity.pdbx_description
1 polymer ?
#
loop_
_entity_poly.entity_id
_entity_poly.type
_entity_poly.pdbx_seq_one_letter_code
_entity_poly.pdbx_strand_id
1 'polypeptide(L)'
;MIVTVASGKGGTGKTTVAVNLALSIMADQQDLTGQEPGHPVREKSVNPAHPLFLDCDVEEPNAALFLHPTIQERREVGLMIPQVDLEKCDYCGRCAEVCQYHAIAVVGENVLVFP
;
A
#
# COMPACT_ATOMS: atom_id res chain seq x y z
N MET A 1 16.25 -4.89 9.10
CA MET A 1 15.28 -6.00 9.26
C MET A 1 14.03 -5.62 8.49
N ILE A 2 13.41 -6.56 7.77
CA ILE A 2 12.14 -6.33 7.07
C ILE A 2 11.14 -7.35 7.61
N VAL A 3 9.99 -6.88 8.07
CA VAL A 3 8.88 -7.73 8.55
C VAL A 3 7.68 -7.48 7.65
N THR A 4 7.07 -8.56 7.17
CA THR A 4 5.88 -8.50 6.32
C THR A 4 4.71 -9.14 7.04
N VAL A 5 3.59 -8.43 7.11
CA VAL A 5 2.32 -8.94 7.66
C VAL A 5 1.38 -9.22 6.49
N ALA A 6 1.08 -10.50 6.25
CA ALA A 6 0.24 -10.94 5.13
C ALA A 6 -0.94 -11.80 5.63
N SER A 7 -2.04 -11.81 4.88
CA SER A 7 -3.20 -12.69 5.09
C SER A 7 -3.89 -12.97 3.76
N GLY A 8 -4.47 -14.16 3.60
CA GLY A 8 -5.15 -14.58 2.38
C GLY A 8 -6.61 -14.11 2.26
N LYS A 9 -7.12 -13.32 3.22
CA LYS A 9 -8.51 -12.81 3.21
C LYS A 9 -8.58 -11.38 3.75
N GLY A 10 -9.58 -10.63 3.31
CA GLY A 10 -9.97 -9.35 3.92
C GLY A 10 -10.54 -9.56 5.33
N GLY A 11 -10.49 -8.52 6.18
CA GLY A 11 -11.10 -8.54 7.51
C GLY A 11 -10.40 -9.39 8.59
N THR A 12 -9.21 -9.94 8.34
CA THR A 12 -8.49 -10.77 9.33
C THR A 12 -7.65 -9.96 10.34
N GLY A 13 -7.80 -8.63 10.38
CA GLY A 13 -7.05 -7.77 11.30
C GLY A 13 -5.58 -7.52 10.95
N LYS A 14 -5.15 -7.71 9.69
CA LYS A 14 -3.77 -7.47 9.24
C LYS A 14 -3.25 -6.10 9.66
N THR A 15 -4.03 -5.05 9.36
CA THR A 15 -3.70 -3.66 9.67
C THR A 15 -3.54 -3.45 11.16
N THR A 16 -4.45 -3.99 11.97
CA THR A 16 -4.36 -3.91 13.44
C THR A 16 -3.08 -4.54 13.96
N VAL A 17 -2.71 -5.73 13.48
CA VAL A 17 -1.48 -6.42 13.89
C VAL A 17 -0.24 -5.64 13.44
N ALA A 18 -0.20 -5.20 12.19
CA ALA A 18 0.93 -4.45 11.64
C ALA A 18 1.17 -3.14 12.39
N VAL A 19 0.11 -2.36 12.63
CA VAL A 19 0.19 -1.09 13.35
C VAL A 19 0.65 -1.29 14.79
N ASN A 20 0.04 -2.24 15.52
CA ASN A 20 0.44 -2.49 16.91
C ASN A 20 1.89 -2.97 17.00
N LEU A 21 2.33 -3.83 16.09
CA LEU A 21 3.74 -4.27 16.03
C LEU A 21 4.69 -3.08 15.84
N ALA A 22 4.37 -2.16 14.91
CA ALA A 22 5.17 -0.97 14.68
C ALA A 22 5.19 -0.03 15.90
N LEU A 23 4.04 0.18 16.55
CA LEU A 23 3.94 1.00 17.76
C LEU A 23 4.68 0.38 18.96
N SER A 24 4.64 -0.94 19.14
CA SER A 24 5.42 -1.63 20.18
C SER A 24 6.91 -1.44 19.99
N ILE A 25 7.41 -1.55 18.75
CA ILE A 25 8.82 -1.29 18.43
C ILE A 25 9.21 0.17 18.77
N MET A 26 8.28 1.11 18.58
CA MET A 26 8.51 2.51 18.95
C MET A 26 8.45 2.75 20.47
N ALA A 27 7.56 2.05 21.19
CA ALA A 27 7.39 2.18 22.64
C ALA A 27 8.62 1.68 23.41
N ASP A 28 9.26 0.60 22.96
CA ASP A 28 10.50 0.07 23.55
C ASP A 28 11.68 1.06 23.47
N GLN A 29 11.57 2.14 22.70
CA GLN A 29 12.57 3.20 22.64
C GLN A 29 12.33 4.33 23.66
N GLN A 30 11.13 4.45 24.25
CA GLN A 30 10.81 5.50 25.23
C GLN A 30 11.35 5.19 26.64
N ASP A 31 11.59 3.93 26.99
CA ASP A 31 12.19 3.54 28.28
C ASP A 31 13.68 3.90 28.40
N LEU A 32 14.35 4.25 27.29
CA LEU A 32 15.75 4.71 27.29
C LEU A 32 15.91 6.24 27.39
N THR A 33 14.81 6.99 27.30
CA THR A 33 14.79 8.44 27.50
C THR A 33 14.04 8.79 28.77
N GLY A 34 14.62 8.43 29.92
CA GLY A 34 14.17 8.93 31.22
C GLY A 34 14.15 10.45 31.22
N GLN A 35 12.95 11.03 31.21
CA GLN A 35 12.74 12.47 31.21
C GLN A 35 12.53 12.92 32.66
N GLU A 36 13.62 13.18 33.36
CA GLU A 36 13.62 13.96 34.61
C GLU A 36 13.10 15.38 34.30
N PRO A 37 12.11 15.91 35.05
CA PRO A 37 11.58 17.24 34.80
C PRO A 37 12.57 18.31 35.28
N GLY A 38 13.32 18.93 34.35
CA GLY A 38 14.14 20.11 34.68
C GLY A 38 15.43 20.33 33.90
N HIS A 39 15.76 19.56 32.86
CA HIS A 39 17.01 19.74 32.11
C HIS A 39 16.77 20.26 30.68
N PRO A 40 17.49 21.30 30.22
CA PRO A 40 17.32 21.85 28.88
C PRO A 40 17.81 20.84 27.83
N VAL A 41 16.98 20.65 26.79
CA VAL A 41 17.21 19.71 25.69
C VAL A 41 18.50 20.06 24.96
N ARG A 42 19.57 19.29 25.20
CA ARG A 42 20.76 19.29 24.35
C ARG A 42 20.41 18.60 23.03
N GLU A 43 20.75 19.24 21.92
CA GLU A 43 20.79 18.65 20.58
C GLU A 43 21.49 17.28 20.63
N LYS A 44 20.71 16.20 20.52
CA LYS A 44 21.24 14.85 20.26
C LYS A 44 21.01 14.50 18.80
N SER A 45 22.07 14.71 18.03
CA SER A 45 22.46 14.04 16.79
C SER A 45 21.85 12.63 16.60
N VAL A 46 20.98 12.49 15.58
CA VAL A 46 20.63 11.31 14.73
C VAL A 46 20.55 9.93 15.41
N ASN A 47 19.48 9.12 15.43
CA ASN A 47 18.05 9.17 15.06
C ASN A 47 17.44 7.94 15.79
N PRO A 48 16.47 8.02 16.72
CA PRO A 48 15.90 6.81 17.31
C PRO A 48 15.24 5.99 16.20
N ALA A 49 15.42 4.67 16.20
CA ALA A 49 15.08 3.78 15.10
C ALA A 49 13.56 3.69 14.89
N HIS A 50 12.97 4.71 14.26
CA HIS A 50 11.57 4.70 13.87
C HIS A 50 11.38 3.70 12.72
N PRO A 51 10.51 2.68 12.87
CA PRO A 51 10.23 1.76 11.79
C PRO A 51 9.57 2.51 10.63
N LEU A 52 10.05 2.25 9.41
CA LEU A 52 9.33 2.66 8.20
C LEU A 52 8.11 1.75 8.04
N PHE A 53 6.92 2.34 8.16
CA PHE A 53 5.67 1.63 7.94
C PHE A 53 5.20 1.79 6.49
N LEU A 54 4.95 0.68 5.79
CA LEU A 54 4.37 0.68 4.45
C LEU A 54 3.03 -0.07 4.49
N ASP A 55 1.94 0.62 4.13
CA ASP A 55 0.63 -0.01 3.94
C ASP A 55 0.48 -0.39 2.47
N CYS A 56 0.77 -1.65 2.15
CA CYS A 56 0.75 -2.18 0.79
C CYS A 56 -0.54 -2.97 0.48
N ASP A 57 -1.61 -2.80 1.28
CA ASP A 57 -2.92 -3.37 0.95
C ASP A 57 -3.55 -2.55 -0.19
N VAL A 58 -3.70 -3.16 -1.36
CA VAL A 58 -4.25 -2.50 -2.56
C VAL A 58 -5.74 -2.21 -2.40
N GLU A 59 -6.47 -3.09 -1.70
CA GLU A 59 -7.93 -3.00 -1.60
C GLU A 59 -8.35 -2.10 -0.42
N GLU A 60 -7.68 -2.24 0.74
CA GLU A 60 -8.08 -1.56 1.97
C GLU A 60 -6.88 -1.02 2.79
N PRO A 61 -6.15 0.01 2.31
CA PRO A 61 -5.01 0.61 3.02
C PRO A 61 -5.47 1.48 4.22
N ASN A 62 -5.78 0.83 5.34
CA ASN A 62 -6.43 1.43 6.51
C ASN A 62 -5.48 1.88 7.63
N ALA A 63 -4.15 1.77 7.48
CA ALA A 63 -3.22 2.13 8.56
C ALA A 63 -3.33 3.60 9.00
N ALA A 64 -3.71 4.49 8.08
CA ALA A 64 -3.93 5.90 8.38
C ALA A 64 -5.03 6.14 9.43
N LEU A 65 -6.00 5.24 9.58
CA LEU A 65 -7.04 5.30 10.61
C LEU A 65 -6.49 5.18 12.04
N PHE A 66 -5.31 4.57 12.20
CA PHE A 66 -4.67 4.37 13.50
C PHE A 66 -3.49 5.33 13.71
N LEU A 67 -2.67 5.51 12.67
CA LEU A 67 -1.43 6.29 12.74
C LEU A 67 -1.64 7.79 12.56
N HIS A 68 -2.80 8.21 12.03
CA HIS A 68 -3.15 9.61 11.78
C HIS A 68 -2.02 10.44 11.12
N PRO A 69 -1.39 9.95 10.04
CA PRO A 69 -0.25 10.63 9.45
C PRO A 69 -0.66 11.95 8.81
N THR A 70 0.21 12.96 8.88
CA THR A 70 0.10 14.14 8.02
C THR A 70 0.63 13.80 6.65
N ILE A 71 -0.22 13.82 5.62
CA ILE A 71 0.20 13.55 4.24
C ILE A 71 0.96 14.77 3.70
N GLN A 72 2.27 14.60 3.50
CA GLN A 72 3.17 15.64 3.00
C GLN A 72 3.17 15.74 1.47
N GLU A 73 2.98 14.61 0.80
CA GLU A 73 3.07 14.50 -0.65
C GLU A 73 2.00 13.55 -1.18
N ARG A 74 1.46 13.88 -2.36
CA ARG A 74 0.62 12.99 -3.17
C ARG A 74 1.09 13.07 -4.61
N ARG A 75 1.10 11.93 -5.28
CA ARG A 75 1.39 11.83 -6.71
C ARG A 75 0.27 11.04 -7.37
N GLU A 76 -0.16 11.51 -8.53
CA GLU A 76 -1.05 10.74 -9.38
C GLU A 76 -0.26 9.59 -10.00
N VAL A 77 -0.85 8.40 -9.99
CA VAL A 77 -0.30 7.20 -10.61
C VAL A 77 -1.35 6.65 -11.56
N GLY A 78 -0.94 6.32 -12.78
CA GLY A 78 -1.83 5.78 -13.81
C GLY A 78 -1.66 4.28 -13.97
N LEU A 79 -2.75 3.60 -14.32
CA LEU A 79 -2.74 2.22 -14.80
C LEU A 79 -2.80 2.21 -16.33
N MET A 80 -2.05 1.31 -16.95
CA MET A 80 -2.11 1.10 -18.40
C MET A 80 -3.36 0.31 -18.74
N ILE A 81 -4.34 0.98 -19.34
CA ILE A 81 -5.58 0.35 -19.81
C ILE A 81 -5.40 -0.04 -21.29
N PRO A 82 -5.69 -1.30 -21.68
CA PRO A 82 -5.56 -1.71 -23.07
C PRO A 82 -6.55 -0.97 -23.95
N GLN A 83 -6.13 -0.59 -25.15
CA GLN A 83 -7.02 0.02 -26.15
C GLN A 83 -7.13 -0.89 -27.37
N VAL A 84 -8.37 -1.12 -27.81
CA VAL A 84 -8.66 -1.94 -28.97
C VAL A 84 -9.01 -1.03 -30.14
N ASP A 85 -8.23 -1.12 -31.20
CA ASP A 85 -8.50 -0.44 -32.45
C ASP A 85 -9.60 -1.20 -33.21
N LEU A 86 -10.84 -0.69 -33.13
CA LEU A 86 -12.00 -1.32 -33.75
C LEU A 86 -11.97 -1.30 -35.28
N GLU A 87 -11.17 -0.43 -35.91
CA GLU A 87 -11.02 -0.44 -37.37
C GLU A 87 -10.21 -1.66 -37.85
N LYS A 88 -9.36 -2.22 -36.97
CA LYS A 88 -8.52 -3.38 -37.25
C LYS A 88 -9.01 -4.67 -36.58
N CYS A 89 -10.00 -4.57 -35.70
CA CYS A 89 -10.49 -5.69 -34.92
C CYS A 89 -11.37 -6.60 -35.80
N ASP A 90 -10.98 -7.86 -35.89
CA ASP A 90 -11.77 -8.94 -36.51
C ASP A 90 -12.46 -9.83 -35.46
N TYR A 91 -12.49 -9.38 -34.21
CA TYR A 91 -13.07 -10.09 -33.06
C TYR A 91 -12.46 -11.47 -32.79
N CYS A 92 -11.21 -11.72 -33.21
CA CYS A 92 -10.56 -13.02 -33.06
C CYS A 92 -10.24 -13.41 -31.60
N GLY A 93 -10.31 -12.50 -30.64
CA GLY A 93 -10.08 -12.81 -29.22
C GLY A 93 -8.60 -12.96 -28.80
N ARG A 94 -7.64 -12.98 -29.73
CA ARG A 94 -6.20 -13.14 -29.42
C ARG A 94 -5.66 -12.13 -28.40
N CYS A 95 -6.16 -10.89 -28.43
CA CYS A 95 -5.80 -9.87 -27.45
C CYS A 95 -6.28 -10.21 -26.02
N ALA A 96 -7.45 -10.84 -25.88
CA ALA A 96 -7.97 -11.30 -24.60
C ALA A 96 -7.19 -12.50 -24.07
N GLU A 97 -6.81 -13.44 -24.94
CA GLU A 97 -6.01 -14.63 -24.57
C GLU A 97 -4.65 -14.27 -23.97
N VAL A 98 -3.99 -13.25 -24.52
CA VAL A 98 -2.66 -12.81 -24.04
C VAL A 98 -2.74 -11.76 -22.92
N CYS A 99 -3.94 -11.31 -22.54
CA CYS A 99 -4.10 -10.29 -21.52
C CYS A 99 -3.85 -10.88 -20.12
N GLN A 100 -2.67 -10.62 -19.56
CA GLN A 100 -2.29 -11.09 -18.21
C GLN A 100 -3.29 -10.69 -17.12
N TYR A 101 -3.91 -9.52 -17.26
CA TYR A 101 -4.86 -8.98 -16.28
C TYR A 101 -6.30 -9.38 -16.56
N HIS A 102 -6.56 -10.13 -17.63
CA HIS A 102 -7.91 -10.46 -18.09
C HIS A 102 -8.81 -9.23 -18.27
N ALA A 103 -8.20 -8.10 -18.63
CA ALA A 103 -8.86 -6.81 -18.82
C ALA A 103 -9.59 -6.67 -20.16
N ILE A 104 -9.54 -7.68 -21.04
CA ILE A 104 -10.21 -7.67 -22.33
C ILE A 104 -11.10 -8.91 -22.43
N ALA A 105 -12.36 -8.72 -22.83
CA ALA A 105 -13.27 -9.80 -23.19
C ALA A 105 -13.82 -9.57 -24.60
N VAL A 106 -13.91 -10.64 -25.40
CA VAL A 106 -14.52 -10.61 -26.73
C VAL A 106 -15.73 -11.53 -26.73
N VAL A 107 -16.91 -11.00 -27.05
CA VAL A 107 -18.19 -11.74 -27.04
C VAL A 107 -18.93 -11.45 -28.35
N GLY A 108 -18.89 -12.41 -29.27
CA GLY A 108 -19.36 -12.18 -30.65
C GLY A 108 -18.58 -11.02 -31.29
N GLU A 109 -19.29 -10.08 -31.91
CA GLU A 109 -18.70 -8.87 -32.52
C GLU A 109 -18.61 -7.68 -31.54
N ASN A 110 -18.41 -7.96 -30.26
CA ASN A 110 -18.23 -6.93 -29.23
C ASN A 110 -16.95 -7.17 -28.44
N VAL A 111 -16.21 -6.09 -28.19
CA VAL A 111 -15.02 -6.09 -27.35
C VAL A 111 -15.24 -5.20 -26.14
N LEU A 112 -15.04 -5.75 -24.95
CA LEU A 112 -15.15 -5.06 -23.66
C LEU A 112 -13.75 -4.92 -23.07
N VAL A 113 -13.43 -3.71 -22.62
CA VAL A 113 -12.20 -3.41 -21.87
C VAL A 113 -12.59 -3.03 -20.45
N PHE A 114 -11.98 -3.69 -19.46
CA PHE A 114 -12.14 -3.42 -18.04
C PHE A 114 -10.94 -2.59 -17.54
N PRO A 115 -11.18 -1.47 -16.84
CA PRO A 115 -10.12 -0.67 -16.24
C PRO A 115 -9.50 -1.34 -15.01
#